data_AF-A0A3A4US28-F1
#
_entry.id   AF-A0A3A4US28-F1
#
_cell.length_a   1.000
_cell.length_b   1.000
_cell.length_c   1.000
_cell.angle_alpha   90.00
_cell.angle_beta   90.00
_cell.angle_gamma   90.00
#
_symmetry.space_group_name_H-M   'P 1'
#
loop_
_entity.id
_entity.type
_entity.pdbx_description
1 polymer ?
#
loop_
_entity_poly.entity_id
_entity_poly.type
_entity_poly.pdbx_seq_one_letter_code
_entity_poly.pdbx_strand_id
1 'polypeptide(L)' 'MDNHIYNLMLQIVQEHKSLWRIKNHYSKDAGSCMECQNFWKKMEKDKADHINELEALIKEHMK' A
#
# COMPACT_ATOMS: atom_id res chain seq x y z
N MET A 1 11.98 20.29 -6.69
CA MET A 1 11.59 19.09 -5.93
C MET A 1 12.52 17.99 -6.37
N ASP A 2 13.24 17.35 -5.46
CA ASP A 2 14.13 16.24 -5.79
C ASP A 2 13.30 15.12 -6.44
N ASN A 3 13.79 14.56 -7.56
CA ASN A 3 13.17 13.41 -8.22
C ASN A 3 12.95 12.26 -7.21
N HIS A 4 13.83 12.14 -6.21
CA HIS A 4 13.69 11.15 -5.15
C HIS A 4 12.43 11.38 -4.29
N ILE A 5 12.24 12.58 -3.76
CA ILE A 5 11.07 12.93 -2.94
C ILE A 5 9.78 12.79 -3.75
N TYR A 6 9.80 13.23 -5.01
CA TYR A 6 8.67 13.08 -5.91
C TYR A 6 8.29 11.61 -6.11
N ASN A 7 9.28 10.73 -6.32
CA ASN A 7 9.05 9.29 -6.47
C ASN A 7 8.46 8.67 -5.19
N LEU A 8 8.92 9.08 -4.00
CA LEU A 8 8.35 8.62 -2.73
C LEU A 8 6.89 9.06 -2.58
N MET A 9 6.58 10.33 -2.89
CA MET A 9 5.21 10.86 -2.85
C MET A 9 4.29 10.19 -3.88
N LEU A 10 4.79 9.86 -5.07
CA LEU A 10 4.03 9.07 -6.04
C LEU A 10 3.76 7.66 -5.52
N GLN A 11 4.76 7.00 -4.94
CA GLN A 11 4.63 5.63 -4.46
C GLN A 11 3.61 5.52 -3.32
N ILE A 12 3.63 6.42 -2.34
CA ILE A 12 2.69 6.37 -1.22
C ILE A 12 1.23 6.53 -1.69
N VAL A 13 0.99 7.36 -2.71
CA VAL A 13 -0.35 7.50 -3.33
C VAL A 13 -0.79 6.19 -3.98
N GLN A 14 0.12 5.48 -4.66
CA GLN A 14 -0.22 4.17 -5.25
C GLN A 14 -0.52 3.12 -4.19
N GLU A 15 0.24 3.09 -3.10
CA GLU A 15 -0.01 2.14 -2.02
C GLU A 15 -1.35 2.39 -1.33
N HIS A 16 -1.71 3.65 -1.02
CA HIS A 16 -3.04 3.96 -0.48
C HIS A 16 -4.17 3.53 -1.41
N LYS A 17 -4.07 3.81 -2.72
CA LYS A 17 -5.07 3.38 -3.71
C LYS A 17 -5.18 1.86 -3.79
N SER A 18 -4.04 1.16 -3.75
CA SER A 18 -4.00 -0.30 -3.80
C SER A 18 -4.60 -0.92 -2.53
N LEU A 19 -4.20 -0.43 -1.36
CA LEU A 19 -4.74 -0.85 -0.06
C LEU A 19 -6.26 -0.66 0.02
N TRP A 20 -6.76 0.49 -0.45
CA TRP A 20 -8.20 0.76 -0.49
C TRP A 20 -8.94 -0.27 -1.35
N ARG A 21 -8.43 -0.60 -2.55
CA ARG A 21 -9.05 -1.59 -3.43
C ARG A 21 -9.07 -2.99 -2.81
N ILE A 22 -7.99 -3.38 -2.14
CA ILE A 22 -7.91 -4.68 -1.45
C ILE A 22 -8.95 -4.77 -0.33
N LYS A 23 -9.03 -3.74 0.52
CA LYS A 23 -9.97 -3.69 1.66
C LYS A 23 -11.44 -3.69 1.21
N ASN A 24 -11.75 -3.00 0.11
CA ASN A 24 -13.14 -2.77 -0.28
C ASN A 24 -13.68 -3.77 -1.30
N HIS A 25 -12.81 -4.31 -2.16
CA HIS A 25 -13.18 -5.11 -3.32
C HIS A 25 -12.48 -6.48 -3.33
N TYR A 26 -11.16 -6.52 -3.47
CA TYR A 26 -10.48 -7.77 -3.89
C TYR A 26 -10.62 -8.92 -2.89
N SER A 27 -10.60 -8.61 -1.58
CA SER A 27 -10.80 -9.61 -0.54
C SER A 27 -12.21 -10.24 -0.61
N LYS A 28 -13.23 -9.45 -1.01
CA LYS A 28 -14.60 -9.94 -1.23
C LYS A 28 -14.72 -10.69 -2.55
N ASP A 29 -14.10 -10.17 -3.61
CA ASP A 29 -14.14 -10.75 -4.96
C ASP A 29 -13.44 -12.12 -5.02
N ALA A 30 -12.54 -12.41 -4.08
CA ALA A 30 -11.91 -13.72 -3.91
C ALA A 30 -12.91 -14.86 -3.59
N GLY A 31 -14.15 -14.53 -3.23
CA GLY A 31 -15.22 -15.51 -3.04
C GLY A 31 -14.82 -16.59 -2.02
N SER A 32 -14.93 -17.86 -2.40
CA SER A 32 -14.56 -19.01 -1.57
C SER A 32 -13.11 -19.48 -1.75
N CYS A 33 -12.28 -18.79 -2.54
CA CYS A 33 -10.87 -19.16 -2.72
C CYS A 33 -10.07 -18.79 -1.45
N MET A 34 -9.89 -19.75 -0.54
CA MET A 34 -9.20 -19.53 0.74
C MET A 34 -7.74 -19.09 0.55
N GLU A 35 -7.03 -19.66 -0.43
CA GLU A 35 -5.67 -19.24 -0.77
C GLU A 35 -5.63 -17.78 -1.23
N CYS A 36 -6.57 -17.37 -2.08
CA CYS A 36 -6.69 -16.00 -2.58
C CYS A 36 -7.02 -15.02 -1.44
N GLN A 37 -7.95 -15.38 -0.54
CA GLN A 37 -8.28 -14.57 0.64
C GLN A 37 -7.06 -14.37 1.55
N ASN A 38 -6.30 -15.43 1.81
CA ASN A 38 -5.08 -15.37 2.61
C ASN A 38 -4.02 -14.49 1.93
N PHE A 39 -3.87 -14.60 0.61
CA PHE A 39 -3.00 -13.73 -0.17
C PHE A 39 -3.40 -12.26 -0.03
N TRP A 40 -4.69 -11.92 -0.19
CA TRP A 40 -5.15 -10.54 -0.07
C TRP A 40 -4.98 -10.00 1.35
N LYS A 41 -5.21 -10.82 2.37
CA LYS A 41 -4.97 -10.44 3.77
C LYS A 41 -3.50 -10.17 4.04
N LYS A 42 -2.59 -10.98 3.48
CA LYS A 42 -1.14 -10.72 3.56
C LYS A 42 -0.80 -9.42 2.83
N MET A 43 -1.28 -9.25 1.61
CA MET A 43 -1.00 -8.06 0.81
C MET A 43 -1.55 -6.77 1.44
N GLU A 44 -2.70 -6.84 2.13
CA GLU A 44 -3.24 -5.72 2.91
C GLU A 44 -2.25 -5.27 3.99
N LYS A 45 -1.71 -6.23 4.74
CA LYS A 45 -0.71 -5.95 5.78
C LYS A 45 0.57 -5.37 5.18
N ASP A 46 1.15 -6.04 4.19
CA ASP A 46 2.40 -5.62 3.56
C ASP A 46 2.30 -4.17 3.03
N LYS A 47 1.14 -3.79 2.49
CA LYS A 47 0.88 -2.43 2.01
C LYS A 47 0.75 -1.39 3.11
N ALA A 48 0.12 -1.75 4.23
CA ALA A 48 0.06 -0.87 5.39
C ALA A 48 1.46 -0.60 5.94
N ASP A 49 2.29 -1.65 6.00
CA ASP A 49 3.69 -1.55 6.45
C ASP A 49 4.50 -0.67 5.49
N HIS A 50 4.38 -0.85 4.17
CA HIS A 50 5.03 0.02 3.18
C HIS A 50 4.58 1.49 3.27
N ILE A 51 3.30 1.77 3.54
CA ILE A 51 2.82 3.15 3.73
C ILE A 51 3.54 3.79 4.93
N ASN A 52 3.65 3.08 6.06
CA ASN A 52 4.34 3.60 7.24
C ASN A 52 5.82 3.90 6.95
N GLU A 53 6.50 3.02 6.21
CA GLU A 53 7.90 3.24 5.78
C GLU A 53 8.04 4.43 4.84
N LEU A 54 7.14 4.55 3.85
CA LEU A 54 7.12 5.68 2.92
C LEU A 54 6.85 7.01 3.64
N GLU A 55 5.93 7.04 4.60
CA GLU A 55 5.69 8.22 5.43
C GLU A 55 6.93 8.63 6.22
N ALA A 56 7.66 7.67 6.80
CA ALA A 56 8.89 7.94 7.52
C ALA A 56 9.97 8.53 6.59
N LEU A 57 10.19 7.92 5.41
CA LEU A 57 11.16 8.39 4.42
C LEU A 57 10.81 9.79 3.92
N ILE A 58 9.54 10.05 3.58
CA ILE A 58 9.09 11.38 3.14
C ILE A 58 9.34 12.42 4.22
N LYS A 59 9.04 12.13 5.50
CA LYS A 59 9.30 13.05 6.62
C LYS A 59 10.79 13.37 6.77
N GLU A 60 11.67 12.39 6.62
CA GLU A 60 13.11 12.61 6.71
C GLU A 60 13.65 13.50 5.58
N HIS A 61 13.09 13.40 4.38
CA HIS A 61 13.50 14.23 3.24
C HIS A 61 12.80 15.59 3.12
N MET A 62 11.80 15.87 3.97
CA MET A 62 11.09 17.16 4.02
C MET A 62 11.57 18.09 5.14
N LYS A 63 12.52 17.65 5.97
CA LYS A 63 13.23 18.50 6.94
C LYS A 63 14.19 19.44 6.21
#